data_AF-A0A7C1A3L8-F1
#
_entry.id   AF-A0A7C1A3L8-F1
#
_cell.length_a   1.000
_cell.length_b   1.000
_cell.length_c   1.000
_cell.angle_alpha   90.00
_cell.angle_beta   90.00
_cell.angle_gamma   90.00
#
_symmetry.space_group_name_H-M   'P 1'
#
loop_
_entity.id
_entity.type
_entity.pdbx_description
1 polymer ?
#
loop_
_entity_poly.entity_id
_entity_poly.type
_entity_poly.pdbx_seq_one_letter_code
_entity_poly.pdbx_strand_id
1 'polypeptide(L)'
;MDILHRVNSNNSIIYFKKPTREQLEKQINNIRHTGEPGFINGETARKRKPDFEGTNPCLVGSTEILTPNGYKTIESLADLDTFEIIDIKGNISTSKAWYTGDKEVIDLKDSQGNTIITCTPDHKLMTADGKTIEAKDALNTKLMLYYKLQYEVIDTYVSKIESKGIQKVFDFTEPNYHWGIVNRGIIAHNCGEILLKSKQTCNLTSLNVMAFVEDKKLNYERLYEAMELISRANFRMTFIELEVQSWDRVRQNNRVSGVSLTGWQDMKAIMGISEEEEIKLLQNLKAHSKQAIENYAKDLNVAPPEHVTTVKPEGTQSLMPTVSPGVHYSFAPYYIRRVRISASDPLLKQVRQANWRVVPEVGQTEENANTFVVEFPVKSPTKTTAGSISAIQQLENYKKFMTHYVDHNASVTISVKDNEWDEVTDWIWNNWDSIVGITLLADNGGVYPLMPYEEISEEEYNLRVAEMKPLNLNKTIFSLFTDDFVDDAECSTGVCPVR
;
A
#
# COMPACT_ATOMS: atom_id res chain seq x y z
N MET A 1 0.84 -20.01 -30.16
CA MET A 1 -0.04 -20.61 -29.14
C MET A 1 -0.09 -19.59 -28.03
N ASP A 2 -0.99 -18.64 -28.19
CA ASP A 2 -0.68 -17.27 -27.80
C ASP A 2 -1.15 -17.02 -26.37
N ILE A 3 -0.20 -16.62 -25.53
CA ILE A 3 -0.43 -16.35 -24.12
C ILE A 3 -1.36 -15.14 -24.06
N LEU A 4 -2.61 -15.38 -23.64
CA LEU A 4 -3.59 -14.35 -23.36
C LEU A 4 -2.97 -13.35 -22.37
N HIS A 5 -2.63 -12.16 -22.86
CA HIS A 5 -2.00 -11.14 -22.05
C HIS A 5 -2.95 -10.67 -20.94
N ARG A 6 -2.37 -10.45 -19.77
CA ARG A 6 -3.05 -10.20 -18.48
C ARG A 6 -4.10 -9.09 -18.58
N VAL A 7 -5.24 -9.30 -17.93
CA VAL A 7 -6.36 -8.37 -17.87
C VAL A 7 -6.51 -7.87 -16.43
N ASN A 8 -5.94 -6.70 -16.16
CA ASN A 8 -6.35 -5.81 -15.07
C ASN A 8 -5.82 -6.05 -13.65
N SER A 9 -5.76 -4.95 -12.87
CA SER A 9 -6.02 -4.76 -11.42
C SER A 9 -6.41 -3.29 -11.17
N ASN A 10 -7.06 -2.85 -10.08
CA ASN A 10 -7.64 -3.58 -8.94
C ASN A 10 -9.17 -3.32 -8.92
N ASN A 11 -9.98 -4.25 -9.44
CA ASN A 11 -11.42 -4.12 -9.62
C ASN A 11 -12.20 -4.97 -8.61
N SER A 12 -12.31 -4.51 -7.37
CA SER A 12 -13.12 -5.22 -6.37
C SER A 12 -14.62 -5.07 -6.59
N ILE A 13 -15.30 -6.12 -7.07
CA ILE A 13 -16.76 -6.19 -7.05
C ILE A 13 -17.24 -6.22 -5.59
N ILE A 14 -18.11 -5.29 -5.20
CA ILE A 14 -18.70 -5.28 -3.86
C ILE A 14 -19.98 -6.13 -3.83
N TYR A 15 -19.89 -7.31 -3.23
CA TYR A 15 -21.03 -8.20 -3.02
C TYR A 15 -21.76 -7.88 -1.71
N PHE A 16 -22.85 -7.12 -1.79
CA PHE A 16 -23.74 -6.86 -0.64
C PHE A 16 -24.66 -8.03 -0.28
N LYS A 17 -24.60 -9.13 -1.05
CA LYS A 17 -25.16 -10.45 -0.76
C LYS A 17 -24.21 -11.49 -1.33
N LYS A 18 -24.05 -12.65 -0.67
CA LYS A 18 -23.31 -13.79 -1.21
C LYS A 18 -23.74 -14.11 -2.67
N PRO A 19 -22.81 -14.20 -3.64
CA PRO A 19 -23.13 -14.58 -5.02
C PRO A 19 -23.63 -16.02 -5.13
N THR A 20 -24.14 -16.41 -6.30
CA THR A 20 -24.32 -17.84 -6.62
C THR A 20 -22.97 -18.53 -6.78
N ARG A 21 -22.94 -19.85 -6.65
CA ARG A 21 -21.70 -20.63 -6.82
C ARG A 21 -21.08 -20.44 -8.21
N GLU A 22 -21.91 -20.49 -9.25
CA GLU A 22 -21.53 -20.24 -10.65
C GLU A 22 -20.95 -18.82 -10.86
N GLN A 23 -21.52 -17.80 -10.20
CA GLN A 23 -21.01 -16.43 -10.26
C GLN A 23 -19.61 -16.33 -9.61
N LEU A 24 -19.40 -16.99 -8.48
CA LEU A 24 -18.10 -17.04 -7.80
C LEU A 24 -17.06 -17.82 -8.62
N GLU A 25 -17.42 -18.98 -9.16
CA GLU A 25 -16.56 -19.77 -10.05
C GLU A 25 -16.15 -18.98 -11.29
N LYS A 26 -17.10 -18.30 -11.94
CA LYS A 26 -16.81 -17.43 -13.08
C LYS A 26 -15.87 -16.28 -12.69
N GLN A 27 -16.05 -15.69 -11.50
CA GLN A 27 -15.17 -14.63 -11.02
C GLN A 27 -13.76 -15.15 -10.74
N ILE A 28 -13.61 -16.27 -10.01
CA ILE A 28 -12.29 -16.81 -9.67
C ILE A 28 -11.58 -17.35 -10.91
N ASN A 29 -12.31 -17.93 -11.87
CA ASN A 29 -11.74 -18.33 -13.16
C ASN A 29 -11.30 -17.12 -14.01
N ASN A 30 -11.99 -15.98 -13.92
CA ASN A 30 -11.45 -14.74 -14.49
C ASN A 30 -10.14 -14.41 -13.78
N ILE A 31 -10.18 -14.16 -12.47
CA ILE A 31 -9.03 -13.82 -11.61
C ILE A 31 -7.80 -14.70 -11.89
N ARG A 32 -7.99 -16.01 -12.09
CA ARG A 32 -6.93 -16.96 -12.47
C ARG A 32 -6.12 -16.53 -13.69
N HIS A 33 -6.78 -16.09 -14.75
CA HIS A 33 -6.16 -15.76 -16.03
C HIS A 33 -5.78 -14.28 -16.15
N THR A 34 -6.40 -13.44 -15.34
CA THR A 34 -6.42 -11.98 -15.54
C THR A 34 -5.76 -11.24 -14.37
N GLY A 35 -5.97 -11.73 -13.13
CA GLY A 35 -5.80 -11.04 -11.86
C GLY A 35 -7.14 -10.55 -11.25
N GLU A 36 -8.19 -10.44 -12.07
CA GLU A 36 -9.37 -9.61 -11.81
C GLU A 36 -10.69 -10.05 -12.49
N PRO A 37 -11.86 -9.50 -12.09
CA PRO A 37 -12.08 -8.58 -10.97
C PRO A 37 -11.98 -9.29 -9.62
N GLY A 38 -11.22 -8.75 -8.68
CA GLY A 38 -11.24 -9.14 -7.27
C GLY A 38 -12.60 -8.86 -6.61
N PHE A 39 -12.73 -9.06 -5.30
CA PHE A 39 -13.99 -8.76 -4.62
C PHE A 39 -13.83 -8.26 -3.18
N ILE A 40 -14.82 -7.46 -2.79
CA ILE A 40 -15.11 -7.12 -1.40
C ILE A 40 -16.46 -7.74 -1.06
N ASN A 41 -16.50 -8.51 0.02
CA ASN A 41 -17.72 -8.99 0.63
C ASN A 41 -18.38 -7.86 1.43
N GLY A 42 -19.14 -7.01 0.73
CA GLY A 42 -19.90 -5.91 1.31
C GLY A 42 -20.96 -6.35 2.32
N GLU A 43 -21.42 -7.61 2.26
CA GLU A 43 -22.30 -8.20 3.26
C GLU A 43 -21.58 -8.36 4.61
N THR A 44 -20.40 -9.00 4.63
CA THR A 44 -19.58 -9.13 5.84
C THR A 44 -19.01 -7.80 6.31
N ALA A 45 -18.63 -6.91 5.38
CA ALA A 45 -18.20 -5.55 5.71
C ALA A 45 -19.29 -4.80 6.50
N ARG A 46 -20.57 -4.92 6.10
CA ARG A 46 -21.71 -4.35 6.84
C ARG A 46 -22.09 -5.10 8.12
N LYS A 47 -21.85 -6.42 8.20
CA LYS A 47 -21.97 -7.17 9.47
C LYS A 47 -20.96 -6.71 10.52
N ARG A 48 -19.76 -6.28 10.10
CA ARG A 48 -18.73 -5.68 10.96
C ARG A 48 -19.03 -4.21 11.25
N LYS A 49 -19.15 -3.40 10.20
CA LYS A 49 -19.39 -1.95 10.26
C LYS A 49 -20.69 -1.58 9.54
N PRO A 50 -21.83 -1.41 10.25
CA PRO A 50 -23.14 -1.22 9.62
C PRO A 50 -23.26 -0.03 8.66
N ASP A 51 -22.44 1.01 8.85
CA ASP A 51 -22.39 2.21 8.01
C ASP A 51 -21.24 2.22 6.97
N PHE A 52 -20.74 1.03 6.61
CA PHE A 52 -19.74 0.85 5.54
C PHE A 52 -20.26 1.27 4.15
N GLU A 53 -19.48 2.14 3.50
CA GLU A 53 -19.78 2.71 2.17
C GLU A 53 -18.63 2.52 1.15
N GLY A 54 -17.39 2.25 1.57
CA GLY A 54 -16.30 1.91 0.64
C GLY A 54 -14.88 1.88 1.24
N THR A 55 -13.89 1.93 0.35
CA THR A 55 -12.45 2.04 0.62
C THR A 55 -11.84 3.25 -0.15
N ASN A 56 -10.52 3.37 -0.33
CA ASN A 56 -9.78 4.63 -0.57
C ASN A 56 -8.95 4.69 -1.89
N PRO A 57 -8.86 5.80 -2.68
CA PRO A 57 -9.69 7.03 -2.85
C PRO A 57 -10.14 7.27 -4.34
N CYS A 58 -10.56 8.49 -4.75
CA CYS A 58 -11.22 8.76 -6.08
C CYS A 58 -10.89 10.15 -6.72
N LEU A 59 -11.43 10.48 -7.92
CA LEU A 59 -11.14 11.66 -8.82
C LEU A 59 -12.39 12.50 -9.18
N VAL A 60 -12.32 13.70 -9.79
CA VAL A 60 -13.54 14.48 -10.18
C VAL A 60 -14.11 14.12 -11.55
N GLY A 61 -15.41 14.35 -11.78
CA GLY A 61 -16.13 14.06 -13.03
C GLY A 61 -15.56 14.69 -14.32
N SER A 62 -14.94 15.87 -14.21
CA SER A 62 -14.27 16.56 -15.34
C SER A 62 -12.87 16.01 -15.65
N THR A 63 -12.35 15.07 -14.86
CA THR A 63 -11.01 14.48 -15.08
C THR A 63 -10.97 13.78 -16.43
N GLU A 64 -10.04 14.19 -17.29
CA GLU A 64 -9.85 13.62 -18.61
C GLU A 64 -8.97 12.37 -18.55
N ILE A 65 -9.48 11.21 -18.93
CA ILE A 65 -8.72 9.96 -19.05
C ILE A 65 -8.20 9.79 -20.48
N LEU A 66 -6.95 9.34 -20.64
CA LEU A 66 -6.38 9.08 -21.97
C LEU A 66 -6.90 7.77 -22.57
N THR A 67 -7.69 7.86 -23.63
CA THR A 67 -8.18 6.72 -24.44
C THR A 67 -7.45 6.65 -25.79
N PRO A 68 -7.52 5.52 -26.52
CA PRO A 68 -7.02 5.45 -27.92
C PRO A 68 -7.60 6.53 -28.83
N ASN A 69 -8.82 6.97 -28.52
CA ASN A 69 -9.57 7.97 -29.26
C ASN A 69 -9.44 9.38 -28.63
N GLY A 70 -8.31 9.63 -27.96
CA GLY A 70 -7.99 10.88 -27.28
C GLY A 70 -8.51 10.97 -25.85
N TYR A 71 -8.48 12.17 -25.28
CA TYR A 71 -8.97 12.42 -23.92
C TYR A 71 -10.51 12.39 -23.85
N LYS A 72 -11.05 11.79 -22.79
CA LYS A 72 -12.50 11.70 -22.49
C LYS A 72 -12.73 11.93 -20.99
N THR A 73 -13.78 12.66 -20.60
CA THR A 73 -14.05 12.91 -19.19
C THR A 73 -14.54 11.65 -18.49
N ILE A 74 -14.07 11.41 -17.27
CA ILE A 74 -14.44 10.24 -16.47
C ILE A 74 -15.95 10.15 -16.20
N GLU A 75 -16.67 11.27 -16.09
CA GLU A 75 -18.14 11.29 -16.03
C GLU A 75 -18.76 10.72 -17.32
N SER A 76 -18.29 11.12 -18.51
CA SER A 76 -18.79 10.58 -19.79
C SER A 76 -18.44 9.10 -20.02
N LEU A 77 -17.35 8.64 -19.40
CA LEU A 77 -16.91 7.25 -19.45
C LEU A 77 -17.62 6.37 -18.41
N ALA A 78 -18.15 6.97 -17.33
CA ALA A 78 -18.92 6.28 -16.31
C ALA A 78 -20.36 5.94 -16.74
N ASP A 79 -20.88 6.62 -17.77
CA ASP A 79 -22.13 6.27 -18.44
C ASP A 79 -21.98 5.04 -19.37
N LEU A 80 -20.75 4.58 -19.62
CA LEU A 80 -20.45 3.41 -20.45
C LEU A 80 -20.23 2.15 -19.59
N ASP A 81 -20.59 0.98 -20.12
CA ASP A 81 -20.33 -0.28 -19.41
C ASP A 81 -18.83 -0.61 -19.35
N THR A 82 -18.10 -0.30 -20.42
CA THR A 82 -16.63 -0.31 -20.53
C THR A 82 -16.16 0.68 -21.61
N PHE A 83 -14.87 1.02 -21.62
CA PHE A 83 -14.20 1.82 -22.65
C PHE A 83 -12.74 1.38 -22.85
N GLU A 84 -12.07 1.81 -23.92
CA GLU A 84 -10.64 1.54 -24.12
C GLU A 84 -9.76 2.62 -23.48
N ILE A 85 -8.69 2.24 -22.79
CA ILE A 85 -7.72 3.14 -22.13
C ILE A 85 -6.30 2.90 -22.62
N ILE A 86 -5.44 3.92 -22.54
CA ILE A 86 -3.98 3.81 -22.75
C ILE A 86 -3.26 3.73 -21.39
N ASP A 87 -2.35 2.77 -21.25
CA ASP A 87 -1.51 2.58 -20.06
C ASP A 87 -0.22 3.45 -20.06
N ILE A 88 0.50 3.48 -18.93
CA ILE A 88 1.75 4.27 -18.77
C ILE A 88 2.95 3.78 -19.62
N LYS A 89 2.79 2.73 -20.43
CA LYS A 89 3.75 2.34 -21.48
C LYS A 89 3.21 2.53 -22.90
N GLY A 90 1.94 2.88 -23.06
CA GLY A 90 1.27 3.13 -24.33
C GLY A 90 0.53 1.93 -24.93
N ASN A 91 0.22 0.89 -24.15
CA ASN A 91 -0.62 -0.21 -24.61
C ASN A 91 -2.11 0.10 -24.40
N ILE A 92 -2.96 -0.46 -25.25
CA ILE A 92 -4.42 -0.30 -25.19
C ILE A 92 -5.02 -1.45 -24.38
N SER A 93 -6.01 -1.15 -23.55
CA SER A 93 -6.69 -2.13 -22.68
C SER A 93 -8.13 -1.70 -22.36
N THR A 94 -8.94 -2.59 -21.80
CA THR A 94 -10.35 -2.30 -21.47
C THR A 94 -10.51 -1.84 -20.02
N SER A 95 -11.09 -0.66 -19.86
CA SER A 95 -11.34 0.04 -18.60
C SER A 95 -12.85 0.20 -18.33
N LYS A 96 -13.17 0.65 -17.11
CA LYS A 96 -14.48 1.12 -16.67
C LYS A 96 -14.29 2.30 -15.72
N ALA A 97 -15.25 3.21 -15.71
CA ALA A 97 -15.36 4.31 -14.75
C ALA A 97 -16.71 4.24 -14.04
N TRP A 98 -16.82 4.83 -12.85
CA TRP A 98 -18.06 4.86 -12.06
C TRP A 98 -18.10 6.01 -11.07
N TYR A 99 -19.30 6.45 -10.69
CA TYR A 99 -19.51 7.48 -9.67
C TYR A 99 -19.25 6.96 -8.24
N THR A 100 -18.62 7.77 -7.38
CA THR A 100 -18.18 7.39 -6.02
C THR A 100 -18.61 8.37 -4.91
N GLY A 101 -19.51 9.31 -5.21
CA GLY A 101 -20.10 10.25 -4.24
C GLY A 101 -19.68 11.70 -4.44
N ASP A 102 -20.11 12.59 -3.54
CA ASP A 102 -19.71 14.01 -3.54
C ASP A 102 -18.63 14.24 -2.45
N LYS A 103 -17.42 14.64 -2.85
CA LYS A 103 -16.26 14.82 -1.95
C LYS A 103 -15.63 16.21 -2.15
N GLU A 104 -14.87 16.67 -1.16
CA GLU A 104 -14.07 17.90 -1.33
C GLU A 104 -12.84 17.60 -2.19
N VAL A 105 -12.49 18.55 -3.05
CA VAL A 105 -11.44 18.39 -4.06
C VAL A 105 -10.59 19.66 -4.18
N ILE A 106 -9.31 19.44 -4.47
CA ILE A 106 -8.29 20.47 -4.65
C ILE A 106 -7.83 20.51 -6.11
N ASP A 107 -7.39 21.68 -6.53
CA ASP A 107 -6.87 22.01 -7.85
C ASP A 107 -5.37 22.24 -7.72
N LEU A 108 -4.56 21.32 -8.25
CA LEU A 108 -3.11 21.49 -8.34
C LEU A 108 -2.80 22.33 -9.58
N LYS A 109 -2.03 23.40 -9.41
CA LYS A 109 -1.75 24.38 -10.46
C LYS A 109 -0.28 24.54 -10.76
N ASP A 110 0.01 24.78 -12.04
CA ASP A 110 1.36 25.03 -12.55
C ASP A 110 1.88 26.43 -12.20
N SER A 111 3.12 26.75 -12.59
CA SER A 111 3.73 28.07 -12.38
C SER A 111 3.01 29.24 -13.08
N GLN A 112 2.10 28.95 -14.02
CA GLN A 112 1.33 29.92 -14.80
C GLN A 112 -0.14 30.03 -14.34
N GLY A 113 -0.56 29.21 -13.37
CA GLY A 113 -1.92 29.16 -12.82
C GLY A 113 -2.88 28.18 -13.52
N ASN A 114 -2.40 27.44 -14.53
CA ASN A 114 -3.19 26.42 -15.21
C ASN A 114 -3.42 25.23 -14.27
N THR A 115 -4.58 24.60 -14.39
CA THR A 115 -4.89 23.36 -13.66
C THR A 115 -4.13 22.17 -14.25
N ILE A 116 -3.30 21.54 -13.41
CA ILE A 116 -2.63 20.26 -13.69
C ILE A 116 -3.62 19.12 -13.43
N ILE A 117 -4.25 19.10 -12.25
CA ILE A 117 -5.25 18.10 -11.88
C ILE A 117 -6.18 18.63 -10.78
N THR A 118 -7.49 18.39 -10.94
CA THR A 118 -8.45 18.48 -9.82
C THR A 118 -8.70 17.08 -9.26
N CYS A 119 -8.51 16.86 -7.96
CA CYS A 119 -8.70 15.54 -7.33
C CYS A 119 -8.97 15.66 -5.81
N THR A 120 -9.30 14.56 -5.12
CA THR A 120 -9.41 14.60 -3.65
C THR A 120 -8.04 14.85 -3.00
N PRO A 121 -7.95 15.53 -1.84
CA PRO A 121 -6.67 15.83 -1.17
C PRO A 121 -5.73 14.63 -0.98
N ASP A 122 -6.29 13.47 -0.65
CA ASP A 122 -5.54 12.23 -0.39
C ASP A 122 -5.26 11.41 -1.67
N HIS A 123 -5.53 11.96 -2.85
CA HIS A 123 -5.35 11.25 -4.11
C HIS A 123 -3.86 11.04 -4.39
N LYS A 124 -3.46 9.79 -4.66
CA LYS A 124 -2.05 9.44 -4.86
C LYS A 124 -1.60 9.72 -6.28
N LEU A 125 -0.58 10.55 -6.41
CA LEU A 125 0.03 10.97 -7.67
C LEU A 125 1.46 10.44 -7.77
N MET A 126 1.92 10.16 -8.98
CA MET A 126 3.33 9.83 -9.23
C MET A 126 4.15 11.11 -9.42
N THR A 127 5.27 11.17 -8.72
CA THR A 127 6.27 12.24 -8.82
C THR A 127 7.30 11.92 -9.91
N ALA A 128 7.99 12.93 -10.44
CA ALA A 128 8.89 12.77 -11.58
C ALA A 128 10.12 11.86 -11.31
N ASP A 129 10.45 11.57 -10.05
CA ASP A 129 11.46 10.59 -9.64
C ASP A 129 10.87 9.17 -9.38
N GLY A 130 9.59 8.95 -9.69
CA GLY A 130 8.91 7.67 -9.60
C GLY A 130 8.35 7.32 -8.22
N LYS A 131 8.39 8.24 -7.24
CA LYS A 131 7.75 8.05 -5.92
C LYS A 131 6.26 8.41 -5.96
N THR A 132 5.56 8.08 -4.90
CA THR A 132 4.15 8.45 -4.68
C THR A 132 4.04 9.61 -3.71
N ILE A 133 3.16 10.58 -4.01
CA ILE A 133 2.80 11.70 -3.13
C ILE A 133 1.28 11.83 -3.07
N GLU A 134 0.71 12.31 -1.95
CA GLU A 134 -0.71 12.68 -1.90
C GLU A 134 -0.89 14.09 -2.45
N ALA A 135 -2.00 14.35 -3.14
CA ALA A 135 -2.20 15.60 -3.89
C ALA A 135 -2.08 16.86 -3.01
N LYS A 136 -2.53 16.82 -1.76
CA LYS A 136 -2.39 17.92 -0.78
C LYS A 136 -0.93 18.24 -0.43
N ASP A 137 -0.05 17.25 -0.49
CA ASP A 137 1.38 17.37 -0.16
C ASP A 137 2.22 17.71 -1.40
N ALA A 138 1.61 17.76 -2.59
CA ALA A 138 2.32 17.91 -3.86
C ALA A 138 2.90 19.30 -4.13
N LEU A 139 2.70 20.29 -3.24
CA LEU A 139 3.25 21.64 -3.41
C LEU A 139 4.78 21.60 -3.59
N ASN A 140 5.31 22.43 -4.50
CA ASN A 140 6.71 22.47 -4.89
C ASN A 140 7.25 21.15 -5.48
N THR A 141 6.39 20.20 -5.81
CA THR A 141 6.77 18.90 -6.39
C THR A 141 6.50 18.87 -7.89
N LYS A 142 7.41 18.25 -8.65
CA LYS A 142 7.19 17.96 -10.07
C LYS A 142 6.51 16.61 -10.23
N LEU A 143 5.31 16.59 -10.78
CA LEU A 143 4.57 15.35 -11.07
C LEU A 143 5.11 14.67 -12.33
N MET A 144 5.01 13.34 -12.35
CA MET A 144 5.38 12.53 -13.51
C MET A 144 4.42 12.83 -14.67
N LEU A 145 5.00 13.10 -15.85
CA LEU A 145 4.26 13.28 -17.09
C LEU A 145 4.47 12.07 -18.00
N TYR A 146 3.38 11.53 -18.54
CA TYR A 146 3.43 10.48 -19.55
C TYR A 146 4.03 11.00 -20.87
N TYR A 147 5.28 10.61 -21.12
CA TYR A 147 6.20 11.22 -22.08
C TYR A 147 5.94 10.91 -23.58
N LYS A 148 4.92 10.13 -23.93
CA LYS A 148 4.58 9.79 -25.33
C LYS A 148 3.59 10.75 -26.00
N LEU A 149 3.13 11.79 -25.29
CA LEU A 149 2.25 12.82 -25.86
C LEU A 149 3.03 13.74 -26.81
N GLN A 150 2.62 13.82 -28.07
CA GLN A 150 3.21 14.70 -29.09
C GLN A 150 2.66 16.14 -29.09
N TYR A 151 1.88 16.53 -28.07
CA TYR A 151 1.19 17.81 -28.00
C TYR A 151 1.37 18.48 -26.64
N GLU A 152 1.59 19.80 -26.68
CA GLU A 152 1.69 20.78 -25.57
C GLU A 152 2.43 20.31 -24.31
N VAL A 153 3.65 20.82 -24.11
CA VAL A 153 4.40 20.65 -22.86
C VAL A 153 3.68 21.39 -21.73
N ILE A 154 2.97 20.65 -20.90
CA ILE A 154 2.35 21.16 -19.67
C ILE A 154 3.42 21.18 -18.58
N ASP A 155 3.49 22.27 -17.84
CA ASP A 155 4.32 22.36 -16.64
C ASP A 155 3.67 21.53 -15.53
N THR A 156 4.32 20.42 -15.14
CA THR A 156 3.85 19.54 -14.07
C THR A 156 4.43 19.90 -12.69
N TYR A 157 5.10 21.04 -12.57
CA TYR A 157 5.54 21.57 -11.28
C TYR A 157 4.38 22.25 -10.56
N VAL A 158 3.94 21.66 -9.44
CA VAL A 158 2.82 22.19 -8.65
C VAL A 158 3.28 23.43 -7.88
N SER A 159 2.97 24.61 -8.39
CA SER A 159 3.30 25.90 -7.76
C SER A 159 2.25 26.33 -6.72
N LYS A 160 1.03 25.81 -6.83
CA LYS A 160 -0.11 26.23 -6.00
C LYS A 160 -1.14 25.11 -5.86
N ILE A 161 -1.82 25.09 -4.72
CA ILE A 161 -2.96 24.22 -4.42
C ILE A 161 -4.14 25.11 -4.04
N GLU A 162 -5.32 24.88 -4.63
CA GLU A 162 -6.56 25.63 -4.32
C GLU A 162 -7.72 24.66 -4.00
N SER A 163 -8.47 24.85 -2.91
CA SER A 163 -9.73 24.11 -2.71
C SER A 163 -10.78 24.56 -3.72
N LYS A 164 -11.53 23.61 -4.27
CA LYS A 164 -12.64 23.81 -5.21
C LYS A 164 -13.99 23.42 -4.61
N GLY A 165 -14.04 23.24 -3.29
CA GLY A 165 -15.22 22.81 -2.55
C GLY A 165 -15.63 21.37 -2.90
N ILE A 166 -16.93 21.08 -2.70
CA ILE A 166 -17.49 19.75 -2.90
C ILE A 166 -17.91 19.56 -4.35
N GLN A 167 -17.47 18.47 -4.98
CA GLN A 167 -17.85 18.06 -6.34
C GLN A 167 -18.14 16.56 -6.41
N LYS A 168 -18.87 16.17 -7.46
CA LYS A 168 -19.03 14.75 -7.82
C LYS A 168 -17.66 14.14 -8.12
N VAL A 169 -17.36 13.04 -7.44
CA VAL A 169 -16.19 12.22 -7.70
C VAL A 169 -16.56 10.86 -8.30
N PHE A 170 -15.63 10.36 -9.10
CA PHE A 170 -15.68 9.16 -9.90
C PHE A 170 -14.35 8.42 -9.73
N ASP A 171 -14.32 7.15 -10.07
CA ASP A 171 -13.10 6.34 -10.06
C ASP A 171 -13.07 5.49 -11.33
N PHE A 172 -11.89 5.03 -11.74
CA PHE A 172 -11.70 4.24 -12.95
C PHE A 172 -10.49 3.31 -12.85
N THR A 173 -10.45 2.31 -13.74
CA THR A 173 -9.35 1.34 -13.78
C THR A 173 -8.33 1.68 -14.86
N GLU A 174 -7.05 1.83 -14.52
CA GLU A 174 -5.97 1.56 -15.49
C GLU A 174 -5.42 0.16 -15.20
N PRO A 175 -5.68 -0.82 -16.09
CA PRO A 175 -5.56 -2.22 -15.75
C PRO A 175 -4.12 -2.74 -15.66
N ASN A 176 -3.15 -2.15 -16.35
CA ASN A 176 -1.83 -2.74 -16.50
C ASN A 176 -0.84 -2.31 -15.40
N TYR A 177 -1.04 -1.14 -14.78
CA TYR A 177 -0.14 -0.59 -13.76
C TYR A 177 -0.85 0.02 -12.54
N HIS A 178 -2.19 0.17 -12.55
CA HIS A 178 -2.97 0.82 -11.47
C HIS A 178 -2.59 2.29 -11.31
N TRP A 179 -2.14 2.87 -12.41
CA TRP A 179 -1.53 4.17 -12.52
C TRP A 179 -2.13 4.84 -13.75
N GLY A 180 -3.32 5.41 -13.58
CA GLY A 180 -4.10 5.93 -14.71
C GLY A 180 -3.56 7.24 -15.26
N ILE A 181 -3.48 7.35 -16.59
CA ILE A 181 -3.10 8.59 -17.27
C ILE A 181 -4.31 9.53 -17.33
N VAL A 182 -4.29 10.53 -16.46
CA VAL A 182 -5.33 11.56 -16.30
C VAL A 182 -4.83 12.94 -16.70
N ASN A 183 -5.76 13.86 -16.99
CA ASN A 183 -5.56 15.28 -17.25
C ASN A 183 -4.25 15.57 -18.00
N ARG A 184 -4.22 15.14 -19.27
CA ARG A 184 -3.12 15.44 -20.20
C ARG A 184 -1.73 14.90 -19.80
N GLY A 185 -1.67 13.87 -18.94
CA GLY A 185 -0.47 13.03 -18.79
C GLY A 185 -0.06 12.68 -17.34
N ILE A 186 -0.81 13.13 -16.34
CA ILE A 186 -0.56 12.89 -14.91
C ILE A 186 -0.95 11.46 -14.54
N ILE A 187 -0.31 10.87 -13.52
CA ILE A 187 -0.38 9.43 -13.21
C ILE A 187 -0.89 9.21 -11.76
N ALA A 188 -1.97 8.41 -11.58
CA ALA A 188 -2.84 8.33 -10.37
C ALA A 188 -3.21 6.89 -9.83
N HIS A 189 -3.36 6.65 -8.49
CA HIS A 189 -3.41 5.28 -7.85
C HIS A 189 -4.49 5.00 -6.73
N ASN A 190 -4.90 3.72 -6.53
CA ASN A 190 -6.02 3.24 -5.65
C ASN A 190 -5.63 2.21 -4.52
N CYS A 191 -6.36 2.08 -3.39
CA CYS A 191 -6.09 1.19 -2.21
C CYS A 191 -7.38 0.63 -1.48
N GLY A 192 -7.27 -0.14 -0.37
CA GLY A 192 -8.39 -1.02 0.08
C GLY A 192 -8.49 -1.53 1.54
N GLU A 193 -7.71 -1.04 2.51
CA GLU A 193 -7.45 -1.74 3.79
C GLU A 193 -8.28 -1.33 5.02
N ILE A 194 -9.12 -0.30 4.96
CA ILE A 194 -10.00 0.14 6.08
C ILE A 194 -11.45 0.23 5.63
N LEU A 195 -12.37 -0.17 6.51
CA LEU A 195 -13.81 -0.06 6.29
C LEU A 195 -14.25 1.38 6.58
N LEU A 196 -14.50 2.15 5.53
CA LEU A 196 -14.83 3.56 5.63
C LEU A 196 -16.30 3.81 5.33
N LYS A 197 -16.88 4.70 6.12
CA LYS A 197 -18.03 5.54 5.72
C LYS A 197 -17.52 6.73 4.92
N SER A 198 -18.38 7.36 4.13
CA SER A 198 -18.12 8.64 3.49
C SER A 198 -17.54 9.65 4.49
N LYS A 199 -16.43 10.28 4.09
CA LYS A 199 -15.67 11.29 4.86
C LYS A 199 -14.98 10.78 6.13
N GLN A 200 -14.75 9.46 6.26
CA GLN A 200 -13.77 8.91 7.19
C GLN A 200 -12.40 8.79 6.52
N THR A 201 -11.33 9.09 7.28
CA THR A 201 -9.94 8.81 6.88
C THR A 201 -9.47 7.49 7.48
N CYS A 202 -8.45 6.87 6.89
CA CYS A 202 -7.67 5.86 7.60
C CYS A 202 -6.82 6.53 8.70
N ASN A 203 -6.43 5.75 9.71
CA ASN A 203 -5.57 6.19 10.81
C ASN A 203 -4.77 4.98 11.27
N LEU A 204 -3.55 4.82 10.76
CA LEU A 204 -2.82 3.56 10.83
C LEU A 204 -1.57 3.67 11.72
N THR A 205 -1.37 2.68 12.57
CA THR A 205 -0.08 2.38 13.22
C THR A 205 0.27 0.92 12.97
N SER A 206 1.51 0.51 13.23
CA SER A 206 1.91 -0.90 13.11
C SER A 206 2.94 -1.29 14.15
N LEU A 207 2.67 -2.38 14.86
CA LEU A 207 3.59 -2.97 15.83
C LEU A 207 4.41 -4.08 15.17
N ASN A 208 5.74 -3.92 15.15
CA ASN A 208 6.64 -5.00 14.75
C ASN A 208 6.79 -6.01 15.90
N VAL A 209 6.04 -7.11 15.84
CA VAL A 209 6.02 -8.13 16.91
C VAL A 209 7.37 -8.87 17.01
N MET A 210 8.10 -8.97 15.91
CA MET A 210 9.45 -9.57 15.87
C MET A 210 10.48 -8.77 16.70
N ALA A 211 10.26 -7.47 16.94
CA ALA A 211 11.16 -6.64 17.77
C ALA A 211 11.16 -7.02 19.26
N PHE A 212 10.23 -7.88 19.70
CA PHE A 212 10.09 -8.32 21.09
C PHE A 212 10.58 -9.76 21.31
N VAL A 213 11.28 -10.35 20.32
CA VAL A 213 11.88 -11.69 20.43
C VAL A 213 13.33 -11.56 20.91
N GLU A 214 13.58 -12.00 22.14
CA GLU A 214 14.88 -11.96 22.83
C GLU A 214 15.27 -13.41 23.16
N ASP A 215 16.46 -13.88 22.74
CA ASP A 215 16.95 -15.26 22.98
C ASP A 215 15.94 -16.40 22.67
N LYS A 216 15.20 -16.25 21.55
CA LYS A 216 14.10 -17.14 21.14
C LYS A 216 12.95 -17.23 22.14
N LYS A 217 12.71 -16.17 22.90
CA LYS A 217 11.56 -15.98 23.78
C LYS A 217 10.87 -14.67 23.46
N LEU A 218 9.54 -14.66 23.54
CA LEU A 218 8.75 -13.45 23.33
C LEU A 218 8.66 -12.69 24.66
N ASN A 219 9.10 -11.44 24.68
CA ASN A 219 8.98 -10.57 25.84
C ASN A 219 7.56 -9.99 25.93
N TYR A 220 6.65 -10.78 26.50
CA TYR A 220 5.22 -10.45 26.58
C TYR A 220 4.93 -9.12 27.30
N GLU A 221 5.67 -8.80 28.36
CA GLU A 221 5.49 -7.57 29.13
C GLU A 221 5.76 -6.34 28.25
N ARG A 222 6.94 -6.28 27.61
CA ARG A 222 7.31 -5.19 26.69
C ARG A 222 6.42 -5.16 25.45
N LEU A 223 5.99 -6.31 24.95
CA LEU A 223 5.10 -6.41 23.80
C LEU A 223 3.72 -5.82 24.10
N TYR A 224 3.12 -6.15 25.25
CA TYR A 224 1.82 -5.63 25.65
C TYR A 224 1.91 -4.14 26.01
N GLU A 225 2.94 -3.70 26.73
CA GLU A 225 3.20 -2.27 26.96
C GLU A 225 3.29 -1.49 25.63
N ALA A 226 4.07 -1.99 24.67
CA ALA A 226 4.18 -1.37 23.36
C ALA A 226 2.85 -1.38 22.58
N MET A 227 2.03 -2.43 22.72
CA MET A 227 0.69 -2.50 22.13
C MET A 227 -0.24 -1.43 22.71
N GLU A 228 -0.20 -1.19 24.01
CA GLU A 228 -0.98 -0.14 24.65
C GLU A 228 -0.49 1.26 24.24
N LEU A 229 0.83 1.48 24.23
CA LEU A 229 1.45 2.75 23.84
C LEU A 229 1.17 3.11 22.38
N ILE A 230 1.29 2.16 21.45
CA ILE A 230 1.02 2.40 20.03
C ILE A 230 -0.47 2.61 19.74
N SER A 231 -1.35 1.94 20.48
CA SER A 231 -2.80 2.14 20.39
C SER A 231 -3.20 3.53 20.94
N ARG A 232 -2.60 3.97 22.05
CA ARG A 232 -2.75 5.34 22.56
C ARG A 232 -2.19 6.39 21.58
N ALA A 233 -1.11 6.09 20.86
CA ALA A 233 -0.57 6.97 19.82
C ALA A 233 -1.53 7.06 18.60
N ASN A 234 -2.05 5.93 18.14
CA ASN A 234 -3.07 5.88 17.08
C ASN A 234 -4.31 6.70 17.46
N PHE A 235 -4.80 6.55 18.69
CA PHE A 235 -5.95 7.30 19.17
C PHE A 235 -5.68 8.82 19.29
N ARG A 236 -4.47 9.25 19.68
CA ARG A 236 -4.11 10.69 19.69
C ARG A 236 -4.19 11.33 18.31
N MET A 237 -3.88 10.61 17.23
CA MET A 237 -4.02 11.14 15.86
C MET A 237 -5.49 11.47 15.50
N THR A 238 -6.47 10.90 16.23
CA THR A 238 -7.90 11.27 16.12
C THR A 238 -8.26 12.63 16.74
N PHE A 239 -7.28 13.41 17.22
CA PHE A 239 -7.48 14.76 17.76
C PHE A 239 -6.90 15.88 16.87
N ILE A 240 -6.00 15.60 15.93
CA ILE A 240 -5.45 16.59 14.96
C ILE A 240 -6.56 17.20 14.10
N GLU A 241 -6.93 18.47 14.27
CA GLU A 241 -7.99 19.11 13.47
C GLU A 241 -7.69 18.99 11.97
N LEU A 242 -8.64 18.44 11.19
CA LEU A 242 -8.55 18.45 9.73
C LEU A 242 -9.12 19.76 9.20
N GLU A 243 -8.40 20.38 8.25
CA GLU A 243 -8.82 21.62 7.58
C GLU A 243 -10.24 21.52 6.96
N VAL A 244 -10.58 20.32 6.48
CA VAL A 244 -11.91 20.01 5.94
C VAL A 244 -12.90 19.73 7.07
N GLN A 245 -13.62 20.76 7.51
CA GLN A 245 -14.62 20.69 8.60
C GLN A 245 -15.61 19.51 8.50
N SER A 246 -16.05 19.16 7.29
CA SER A 246 -17.04 18.07 7.12
C SER A 246 -16.44 16.67 7.32
N TRP A 247 -15.14 16.50 7.13
CA TRP A 247 -14.39 15.29 7.45
C TRP A 247 -13.92 15.33 8.90
N ASP A 248 -13.47 16.48 9.40
CA ASP A 248 -13.07 16.63 10.79
C ASP A 248 -14.20 16.27 11.75
N ARG A 249 -15.42 16.76 11.50
CA ARG A 249 -16.60 16.40 12.30
C ARG A 249 -16.87 14.89 12.27
N VAL A 250 -16.71 14.22 11.12
CA VAL A 250 -16.90 12.77 10.99
C VAL A 250 -15.80 12.01 11.73
N ARG A 251 -14.56 12.51 11.70
CA ARG A 251 -13.42 11.97 12.43
C ARG A 251 -13.53 12.16 13.94
N GLN A 252 -13.89 13.36 14.43
CA GLN A 252 -14.11 13.63 15.85
C GLN A 252 -15.21 12.75 16.46
N ASN A 253 -16.27 12.46 15.68
CA ASN A 253 -17.38 11.60 16.10
C ASN A 253 -17.01 10.11 16.14
N ASN A 254 -16.27 9.61 15.15
CA ASN A 254 -16.05 8.16 14.97
C ASN A 254 -14.68 7.68 15.47
N ARG A 255 -13.69 8.58 15.54
CA ARG A 255 -12.30 8.38 16.00
C ARG A 255 -11.62 7.13 15.44
N VAL A 256 -11.90 6.82 14.17
CA VAL A 256 -11.45 5.61 13.46
C VAL A 256 -9.99 5.33 13.79
N SER A 257 -9.74 4.11 14.27
CA SER A 257 -8.44 3.65 14.74
C SER A 257 -8.10 2.34 14.03
N GLY A 258 -6.81 2.12 13.77
CA GLY A 258 -6.33 1.09 12.86
C GLY A 258 -4.94 0.59 13.25
N VAL A 259 -4.87 -0.17 14.34
CA VAL A 259 -3.62 -0.73 14.85
C VAL A 259 -3.31 -2.04 14.10
N SER A 260 -2.25 -2.01 13.30
CA SER A 260 -1.72 -3.12 12.50
C SER A 260 -0.62 -3.90 13.24
N LEU A 261 -0.33 -5.10 12.76
CA LEU A 261 0.81 -5.93 13.19
C LEU A 261 1.71 -6.21 11.98
N THR A 262 3.02 -6.35 12.23
CA THR A 262 3.99 -6.82 11.23
C THR A 262 5.07 -7.69 11.90
N GLY A 263 5.84 -8.43 11.09
CA GLY A 263 6.88 -9.35 11.59
C GLY A 263 6.31 -10.63 12.21
N TRP A 264 5.03 -10.95 11.96
CA TRP A 264 4.34 -12.06 12.62
C TRP A 264 4.90 -13.43 12.25
N GLN A 265 5.10 -13.70 10.95
CA GLN A 265 5.55 -15.02 10.50
C GLN A 265 7.01 -15.28 10.88
N ASP A 266 7.85 -14.24 10.91
CA ASP A 266 9.23 -14.34 11.41
C ASP A 266 9.28 -14.60 12.92
N MET A 267 8.47 -13.88 13.72
CA MET A 267 8.33 -14.14 15.15
C MET A 267 7.88 -15.59 15.40
N LYS A 268 6.85 -16.04 14.70
CA LYS A 268 6.32 -17.40 14.77
C LYS A 268 7.37 -18.46 14.39
N ALA A 269 8.15 -18.21 13.34
CA ALA A 269 9.20 -19.12 12.89
C ALA A 269 10.34 -19.29 13.91
N ILE A 270 10.69 -18.23 14.66
CA ILE A 270 11.68 -18.31 15.74
C ILE A 270 11.10 -18.98 16.99
N MET A 271 9.89 -18.57 17.37
CA MET A 271 9.26 -19.00 18.62
C MET A 271 8.75 -20.44 18.57
N GLY A 272 8.34 -20.92 17.39
CA GLY A 272 7.74 -22.26 17.25
C GLY A 272 6.42 -22.44 17.99
N ILE A 273 5.67 -21.34 18.22
CA ILE A 273 4.40 -21.38 18.94
C ILE A 273 3.37 -22.30 18.29
N SER A 274 2.59 -22.98 19.14
CA SER A 274 1.41 -23.72 18.72
C SER A 274 0.30 -22.78 18.23
N GLU A 275 -0.68 -23.33 17.53
CA GLU A 275 -1.85 -22.59 17.06
C GLU A 275 -2.70 -22.03 18.22
N GLU A 276 -2.78 -22.73 19.35
CA GLU A 276 -3.49 -22.26 20.54
C GLU A 276 -2.80 -21.03 21.16
N GLU A 277 -1.47 -21.05 21.24
CA GLU A 277 -0.65 -19.92 21.71
C GLU A 277 -0.71 -18.73 20.75
N GLU A 278 -0.71 -18.98 19.44
CA GLU A 278 -0.90 -17.96 18.40
C GLU A 278 -2.26 -17.26 18.54
N ILE A 279 -3.34 -18.03 18.71
CA ILE A 279 -4.70 -17.51 18.90
C ILE A 279 -4.79 -16.69 20.20
N LYS A 280 -4.26 -17.20 21.31
CA LYS A 280 -4.21 -16.49 22.59
C LYS A 280 -3.44 -15.17 22.49
N LEU A 281 -2.30 -15.16 21.78
CA LEU A 281 -1.51 -13.94 21.57
C LEU A 281 -2.26 -12.90 20.75
N LEU A 282 -2.91 -13.30 19.64
CA LEU A 282 -3.76 -12.42 18.83
C LEU A 282 -4.89 -11.80 19.66
N GLN A 283 -5.58 -12.61 20.47
CA GLN A 283 -6.68 -12.16 21.33
C GLN A 283 -6.20 -11.20 22.43
N ASN A 284 -5.06 -11.50 23.07
CA ASN A 284 -4.47 -10.61 24.08
C ASN A 284 -4.04 -9.27 23.47
N LEU A 285 -3.35 -9.26 22.33
CA LEU A 285 -2.96 -8.02 21.63
C LEU A 285 -4.18 -7.18 21.25
N LYS A 286 -5.25 -7.82 20.76
CA LYS A 286 -6.54 -7.15 20.50
C LYS A 286 -7.13 -6.53 21.77
N ALA A 287 -7.14 -7.27 22.88
CA ALA A 287 -7.68 -6.82 24.16
C ALA A 287 -6.89 -5.62 24.72
N HIS A 288 -5.56 -5.71 24.80
CA HIS A 288 -4.70 -4.59 25.23
C HIS A 288 -4.91 -3.35 24.35
N SER A 289 -5.02 -3.52 23.03
CA SER A 289 -5.28 -2.41 22.09
C SER A 289 -6.59 -1.69 22.38
N LYS A 290 -7.70 -2.44 22.52
CA LYS A 290 -9.02 -1.87 22.83
C LYS A 290 -9.04 -1.23 24.20
N GLN A 291 -8.58 -1.94 25.24
CA GLN A 291 -8.59 -1.46 26.62
C GLN A 291 -7.74 -0.18 26.78
N ALA A 292 -6.59 -0.09 26.12
CA ALA A 292 -5.76 1.11 26.13
C ALA A 292 -6.46 2.33 25.52
N ILE A 293 -7.24 2.14 24.44
CA ILE A 293 -8.02 3.21 23.81
C ILE A 293 -9.28 3.54 24.63
N GLU A 294 -10.01 2.55 25.14
CA GLU A 294 -11.20 2.74 25.97
C GLU A 294 -10.87 3.52 27.26
N ASN A 295 -9.80 3.14 27.96
CA ASN A 295 -9.30 3.87 29.12
C ASN A 295 -8.92 5.31 28.75
N TYR A 296 -8.21 5.51 27.64
CA TYR A 296 -7.76 6.84 27.23
C TYR A 296 -8.90 7.74 26.73
N ALA A 297 -9.90 7.17 26.05
CA ALA A 297 -11.11 7.86 25.65
C ALA A 297 -11.90 8.33 26.88
N LYS A 298 -11.99 7.49 27.91
CA LYS A 298 -12.57 7.83 29.22
C LYS A 298 -11.79 8.94 29.92
N ASP A 299 -10.45 8.87 29.97
CA ASP A 299 -9.60 9.93 30.56
C ASP A 299 -9.81 11.28 29.85
N LEU A 300 -10.02 11.27 28.53
CA LEU A 300 -10.25 12.45 27.69
C LEU A 300 -11.73 12.84 27.57
N ASN A 301 -12.64 12.12 28.24
CA ASN A 301 -14.10 12.31 28.19
C ASN A 301 -14.68 12.35 26.75
N VAL A 302 -14.26 11.42 25.90
CA VAL A 302 -14.76 11.23 24.53
C VAL A 302 -15.26 9.79 24.32
N ALA A 303 -16.07 9.57 23.28
CA ALA A 303 -16.42 8.22 22.87
C ALA A 303 -15.20 7.47 22.29
N PRO A 304 -14.98 6.19 22.63
CA PRO A 304 -14.02 5.35 21.94
C PRO A 304 -14.52 4.99 20.52
N PRO A 305 -13.62 4.60 19.60
CA PRO A 305 -14.00 4.14 18.28
C PRO A 305 -14.65 2.74 18.33
N GLU A 306 -15.55 2.50 17.38
CA GLU A 306 -16.23 1.21 17.20
C GLU A 306 -15.26 0.08 16.78
N HIS A 307 -14.25 0.41 15.97
CA HIS A 307 -13.27 -0.52 15.41
C HIS A 307 -11.85 0.01 15.69
N VAL A 308 -10.96 -0.88 16.14
CA VAL A 308 -9.59 -0.52 16.58
C VAL A 308 -8.51 -1.24 15.79
N THR A 309 -8.68 -2.54 15.49
CA THR A 309 -7.61 -3.38 14.92
C THR A 309 -7.83 -3.69 13.45
N THR A 310 -6.73 -3.70 12.70
CA THR A 310 -6.66 -3.98 11.26
C THR A 310 -5.38 -4.77 10.95
N VAL A 311 -5.17 -5.29 9.74
CA VAL A 311 -3.80 -5.58 9.28
C VAL A 311 -3.63 -5.02 7.88
N LYS A 312 -2.63 -4.16 7.67
CA LYS A 312 -2.25 -3.68 6.34
C LYS A 312 -1.18 -4.59 5.71
N PRO A 313 -0.91 -4.52 4.40
CA PRO A 313 0.01 -5.45 3.74
C PRO A 313 1.50 -5.06 3.91
N GLU A 314 1.79 -4.00 4.68
CA GLU A 314 3.12 -3.61 5.17
C GLU A 314 4.27 -3.58 4.16
N GLY A 315 4.05 -2.95 2.99
CA GLY A 315 5.05 -2.86 1.93
C GLY A 315 6.40 -2.24 2.36
N THR A 316 6.42 -0.95 2.71
CA THR A 316 7.69 -0.22 2.98
C THR A 316 8.14 -0.29 4.45
N GLN A 317 7.21 -0.27 5.40
CA GLN A 317 7.56 -0.20 6.83
C GLN A 317 8.18 -1.51 7.36
N SER A 318 7.81 -2.66 6.80
CA SER A 318 8.42 -3.96 7.13
C SER A 318 9.90 -4.06 6.71
N LEU A 319 10.33 -3.25 5.74
CA LEU A 319 11.68 -3.28 5.19
C LEU A 319 12.70 -2.68 6.16
N MET A 320 12.29 -1.67 6.93
CA MET A 320 13.14 -0.96 7.88
C MET A 320 13.75 -1.90 8.94
N PRO A 321 12.97 -2.77 9.63
CA PRO A 321 13.51 -3.86 10.45
C PRO A 321 13.76 -5.16 9.66
N THR A 322 13.43 -5.20 8.36
CA THR A 322 13.54 -6.37 7.47
C THR A 322 12.80 -7.60 8.01
N VAL A 323 11.46 -7.51 8.10
CA VAL A 323 10.59 -8.57 8.64
C VAL A 323 9.41 -8.92 7.72
N SER A 324 8.75 -10.03 7.98
CA SER A 324 7.55 -10.52 7.26
C SER A 324 6.42 -9.47 7.23
N PRO A 325 5.86 -9.10 6.07
CA PRO A 325 4.98 -7.94 5.95
C PRO A 325 3.51 -8.27 6.26
N GLY A 326 2.99 -7.73 7.37
CA GLY A 326 1.59 -7.90 7.78
C GLY A 326 1.30 -9.35 8.13
N VAL A 327 0.30 -9.95 7.45
CA VAL A 327 -0.02 -11.39 7.55
C VAL A 327 0.86 -12.29 6.67
N HIS A 328 1.58 -11.73 5.69
CA HIS A 328 2.31 -12.50 4.68
C HIS A 328 3.60 -13.12 5.22
N TYR A 329 4.09 -14.14 4.53
CA TYR A 329 5.33 -14.83 4.84
C TYR A 329 6.52 -14.12 4.18
N SER A 330 7.71 -14.26 4.80
CA SER A 330 8.96 -13.77 4.23
C SER A 330 9.31 -14.52 2.93
N PHE A 331 9.94 -13.82 1.98
CA PHE A 331 10.17 -14.31 0.62
C PHE A 331 11.00 -15.60 0.57
N ALA A 332 12.16 -15.62 1.23
CA ALA A 332 13.06 -16.76 1.38
C ALA A 332 13.90 -16.61 2.67
N PRO A 333 14.61 -17.65 3.14
CA PRO A 333 15.52 -17.52 4.30
C PRO A 333 16.73 -16.65 3.97
N TYR A 334 17.21 -16.72 2.71
CA TYR A 334 18.30 -15.92 2.17
C TYR A 334 17.91 -15.42 0.78
N TYR A 335 18.02 -14.12 0.54
CA TYR A 335 17.70 -13.53 -0.76
C TYR A 335 18.44 -12.22 -1.02
N ILE A 336 18.65 -11.88 -2.29
CA ILE A 336 18.96 -10.51 -2.70
C ILE A 336 17.67 -9.71 -2.81
N ARG A 337 17.60 -8.57 -2.13
CA ARG A 337 16.64 -7.50 -2.42
C ARG A 337 17.31 -6.48 -3.34
N ARG A 338 16.62 -6.06 -4.40
CA ARG A 338 17.13 -5.03 -5.33
C ARG A 338 16.38 -3.71 -5.20
N VAL A 339 17.12 -2.61 -5.14
CA VAL A 339 16.57 -1.24 -5.10
C VAL A 339 17.16 -0.41 -6.24
N ARG A 340 16.31 0.29 -6.96
CA ARG A 340 16.69 1.22 -8.04
C ARG A 340 17.08 2.57 -7.46
N ILE A 341 18.14 3.16 -7.98
CA ILE A 341 18.71 4.45 -7.54
C ILE A 341 19.13 5.28 -8.77
N SER A 342 18.98 6.59 -8.69
CA SER A 342 19.45 7.49 -9.76
C SER A 342 20.98 7.47 -9.84
N ALA A 343 21.53 7.60 -11.05
CA ALA A 343 22.94 7.87 -11.27
C ALA A 343 23.46 9.14 -10.58
N SER A 344 22.56 10.10 -10.32
CA SER A 344 22.85 11.36 -9.63
C SER A 344 22.76 11.29 -8.09
N ASP A 345 22.30 10.18 -7.51
CA ASP A 345 22.03 10.10 -6.07
C ASP A 345 23.33 10.04 -5.25
N PRO A 346 23.52 10.91 -4.22
CA PRO A 346 24.70 10.88 -3.36
C PRO A 346 24.98 9.53 -2.70
N LEU A 347 23.96 8.72 -2.40
CA LEU A 347 24.10 7.39 -1.81
C LEU A 347 24.75 6.40 -2.78
N LEU A 348 24.56 6.54 -4.10
CA LEU A 348 25.18 5.67 -5.10
C LEU A 348 26.71 5.68 -4.98
N LYS A 349 27.29 6.85 -4.72
CA LYS A 349 28.73 7.02 -4.49
C LYS A 349 29.19 6.31 -3.23
N GLN A 350 28.38 6.34 -2.17
CA GLN A 350 28.70 5.72 -0.88
C GLN A 350 28.62 4.19 -0.94
N VAL A 351 27.57 3.62 -1.53
CA VAL A 351 27.45 2.16 -1.68
C VAL A 351 28.59 1.60 -2.54
N ARG A 352 29.01 2.32 -3.59
CA ARG A 352 30.20 1.96 -4.40
C ARG A 352 31.50 2.02 -3.58
N GLN A 353 31.72 3.08 -2.81
CA GLN A 353 32.90 3.19 -1.92
C GLN A 353 32.93 2.11 -0.83
N ALA A 354 31.75 1.70 -0.36
CA ALA A 354 31.57 0.62 0.59
C ALA A 354 31.66 -0.78 -0.04
N ASN A 355 31.97 -0.90 -1.33
CA ASN A 355 32.10 -2.16 -2.07
C ASN A 355 30.79 -2.97 -2.10
N TRP A 356 29.63 -2.30 -2.09
CA TRP A 356 28.34 -2.95 -2.30
C TRP A 356 28.15 -3.23 -3.80
N ARG A 357 27.47 -4.31 -4.14
CA ARG A 357 27.20 -4.65 -5.54
C ARG A 357 26.14 -3.71 -6.12
N VAL A 358 26.53 -3.06 -7.20
CA VAL A 358 25.72 -2.15 -8.00
C VAL A 358 25.85 -2.54 -9.46
N VAL A 359 24.74 -2.60 -10.19
CA VAL A 359 24.70 -2.90 -11.62
C VAL A 359 23.84 -1.87 -12.36
N PRO A 360 24.10 -1.54 -13.63
CA PRO A 360 23.20 -0.70 -14.41
C PRO A 360 21.84 -1.40 -14.62
N GLU A 361 20.78 -0.61 -14.81
CA GLU A 361 19.44 -1.14 -15.15
C GLU A 361 19.45 -1.94 -16.46
N VAL A 362 18.48 -2.85 -16.63
CA VAL A 362 18.35 -3.70 -17.82
C VAL A 362 18.33 -2.84 -19.10
N GLY A 363 19.30 -3.07 -19.98
CA GLY A 363 19.47 -2.34 -21.25
C GLY A 363 20.35 -1.09 -21.17
N GLN A 364 20.90 -0.75 -19.99
CA GLN A 364 21.85 0.33 -19.79
C GLN A 364 23.28 -0.21 -19.55
N THR A 365 24.30 0.62 -19.78
CA THR A 365 25.71 0.31 -19.50
C THR A 365 26.25 1.20 -18.39
N GLU A 366 27.37 0.84 -17.78
CA GLU A 366 28.01 1.62 -16.71
C GLU A 366 28.29 3.09 -17.11
N GLU A 367 28.50 3.36 -18.40
CA GLU A 367 28.82 4.68 -18.96
C GLU A 367 27.58 5.53 -19.29
N ASN A 368 26.42 4.91 -19.55
CA ASN A 368 25.21 5.60 -20.01
C ASN A 368 23.99 5.43 -19.08
N ALA A 369 24.16 4.71 -17.97
CA ALA A 369 23.06 4.42 -17.06
C ALA A 369 22.62 5.66 -16.29
N ASN A 370 21.33 5.97 -16.42
CA ASN A 370 20.64 6.95 -15.57
C ASN A 370 20.06 6.28 -14.31
N THR A 371 19.88 4.96 -14.34
CA THR A 371 19.40 4.16 -13.21
C THR A 371 20.36 3.01 -12.94
N PHE A 372 20.76 2.90 -11.67
CA PHE A 372 21.50 1.77 -11.15
C PHE A 372 20.63 0.94 -10.21
N VAL A 373 21.02 -0.30 -10.00
CA VAL A 373 20.34 -1.27 -9.14
C VAL A 373 21.34 -1.75 -8.09
N VAL A 374 21.02 -1.46 -6.82
CA VAL A 374 21.82 -1.85 -5.66
C VAL A 374 21.29 -3.17 -5.11
N GLU A 375 22.19 -4.13 -4.87
CA GLU A 375 21.85 -5.45 -4.32
C GLU A 375 22.09 -5.48 -2.80
N PHE A 376 21.05 -5.85 -2.05
CA PHE A 376 21.07 -6.00 -0.60
C PHE A 376 20.90 -7.48 -0.24
N PRO A 377 21.92 -8.17 0.30
CA PRO A 377 21.75 -9.52 0.83
C PRO A 377 20.95 -9.47 2.13
N VAL A 378 19.85 -10.23 2.17
CA VAL A 378 18.91 -10.30 3.30
C VAL A 378 18.85 -11.71 3.85
N LYS A 379 18.80 -11.80 5.19
CA LYS A 379 18.52 -13.01 5.95
C LYS A 379 17.21 -12.86 6.70
N SER A 380 16.25 -13.75 6.45
CA SER A 380 15.05 -13.93 7.27
C SER A 380 15.24 -15.13 8.20
N PRO A 381 14.65 -15.12 9.41
CA PRO A 381 14.65 -16.30 10.27
C PRO A 381 13.69 -17.41 9.80
N THR A 382 12.89 -17.19 8.74
CA THR A 382 11.87 -18.15 8.33
C THR A 382 12.46 -19.44 7.75
N LYS A 383 11.77 -20.55 8.01
CA LYS A 383 11.87 -21.81 7.25
C LYS A 383 10.68 -22.03 6.32
N THR A 384 9.60 -21.27 6.53
CA THR A 384 8.35 -21.35 5.76
C THR A 384 8.24 -20.07 4.94
N THR A 385 8.54 -20.20 3.66
CA THR A 385 8.62 -19.10 2.70
C THR A 385 7.28 -18.86 1.99
N ALA A 386 7.11 -17.67 1.41
CA ALA A 386 5.95 -17.36 0.58
C ALA A 386 5.74 -18.36 -0.58
N GLY A 387 6.81 -18.91 -1.17
CA GLY A 387 6.72 -19.95 -2.21
C GLY A 387 6.42 -21.36 -1.67
N SER A 388 6.80 -21.67 -0.43
CA SER A 388 6.66 -23.02 0.16
C SER A 388 5.24 -23.39 0.58
N ILE A 389 4.40 -22.40 0.87
CA ILE A 389 3.03 -22.59 1.38
C ILE A 389 2.01 -22.77 0.25
N SER A 390 0.85 -23.33 0.58
CA SER A 390 -0.30 -23.38 -0.32
C SER A 390 -1.16 -22.11 -0.26
N ALA A 391 -1.99 -21.88 -1.27
CA ALA A 391 -3.03 -20.86 -1.22
C ALA A 391 -3.99 -21.04 -0.02
N ILE A 392 -4.33 -22.29 0.30
CA ILE A 392 -5.21 -22.61 1.45
C ILE A 392 -4.55 -22.25 2.79
N GLN A 393 -3.23 -22.47 2.95
CA GLN A 393 -2.51 -22.07 4.16
C GLN A 393 -2.48 -20.54 4.33
N GLN A 394 -2.40 -19.78 3.23
CA GLN A 394 -2.51 -18.31 3.27
C GLN A 394 -3.92 -17.86 3.66
N LEU A 395 -4.96 -18.51 3.13
CA LEU A 395 -6.37 -18.21 3.42
C LEU A 395 -6.78 -18.55 4.86
N GLU A 396 -6.36 -19.68 5.41
CA GLU A 396 -6.59 -20.00 6.84
C GLU A 396 -5.81 -19.06 7.77
N ASN A 397 -4.61 -18.62 7.37
CA ASN A 397 -3.88 -17.58 8.11
C ASN A 397 -4.63 -16.24 8.08
N TYR A 398 -5.15 -15.80 6.93
CA TYR A 398 -6.02 -14.63 6.82
C TYR A 398 -7.25 -14.75 7.74
N LYS A 399 -7.97 -15.88 7.67
CA LYS A 399 -9.16 -16.15 8.48
C LYS A 399 -8.85 -16.11 9.98
N LYS A 400 -7.74 -16.71 10.42
CA LYS A 400 -7.28 -16.65 11.82
C LYS A 400 -7.11 -15.20 12.29
N PHE A 401 -6.47 -14.34 11.50
CA PHE A 401 -6.36 -12.91 11.83
C PHE A 401 -7.72 -12.20 11.83
N MET A 402 -8.58 -12.48 10.86
CA MET A 402 -9.94 -11.93 10.76
C MET A 402 -10.85 -12.33 11.93
N THR A 403 -10.66 -13.51 12.50
CA THR A 403 -11.43 -14.02 13.65
C THR A 403 -10.87 -13.53 14.98
N HIS A 404 -9.54 -13.61 15.19
CA HIS A 404 -8.95 -13.47 16.52
C HIS A 404 -8.35 -12.09 16.81
N TYR A 405 -7.98 -11.31 15.79
CA TYR A 405 -7.35 -10.00 15.97
C TYR A 405 -8.14 -8.85 15.33
N VAL A 406 -8.48 -8.93 14.05
CA VAL A 406 -8.99 -7.80 13.25
C VAL A 406 -10.45 -7.45 13.55
N ASP A 407 -10.73 -6.16 13.70
CA ASP A 407 -12.08 -5.59 13.63
C ASP A 407 -12.44 -5.23 12.18
N HIS A 408 -11.56 -4.50 11.48
CA HIS A 408 -11.72 -4.02 10.09
C HIS A 408 -11.55 -5.14 9.04
N ASN A 409 -10.47 -5.11 8.27
CA ASN A 409 -10.04 -6.16 7.34
C ASN A 409 -8.53 -6.45 7.54
N ALA A 410 -8.09 -7.64 7.14
CA ALA A 410 -6.68 -7.94 6.93
C ALA A 410 -6.39 -7.84 5.42
N SER A 411 -5.71 -6.80 4.98
CA SER A 411 -5.28 -6.70 3.59
C SER A 411 -4.24 -7.79 3.30
N VAL A 412 -4.59 -8.70 2.39
CA VAL A 412 -3.78 -9.85 2.00
C VAL A 412 -3.87 -10.09 0.49
N THR A 413 -2.72 -10.43 -0.09
CA THR A 413 -2.61 -10.99 -1.43
C THR A 413 -2.26 -12.47 -1.30
N ILE A 414 -3.14 -13.34 -1.80
CA ILE A 414 -2.97 -14.78 -1.82
C ILE A 414 -2.33 -15.17 -3.15
N SER A 415 -1.11 -15.69 -3.11
CA SER A 415 -0.48 -16.31 -4.28
C SER A 415 -1.09 -17.70 -4.49
N VAL A 416 -1.62 -17.97 -5.68
CA VAL A 416 -2.31 -19.22 -6.04
C VAL A 416 -1.58 -19.92 -7.17
N LYS A 417 -1.15 -21.17 -6.94
CA LYS A 417 -0.51 -22.01 -7.95
C LYS A 417 -1.55 -22.62 -8.90
N ASP A 418 -1.12 -23.00 -10.10
CA ASP A 418 -2.03 -23.47 -11.16
C ASP A 418 -2.92 -24.68 -10.78
N ASN A 419 -2.48 -25.48 -9.81
CA ASN A 419 -3.21 -26.65 -9.30
C ASN A 419 -4.05 -26.39 -8.04
N GLU A 420 -4.14 -25.14 -7.56
CA GLU A 420 -4.81 -24.79 -6.29
C GLU A 420 -6.15 -24.04 -6.47
N TRP A 421 -6.46 -23.59 -7.69
CA TRP A 421 -7.61 -22.72 -7.97
C TRP A 421 -8.98 -23.29 -7.58
N ASP A 422 -9.18 -24.60 -7.76
CA ASP A 422 -10.44 -25.27 -7.41
C ASP A 422 -10.62 -25.33 -5.89
N GLU A 423 -9.56 -25.68 -5.15
CA GLU A 423 -9.57 -25.68 -3.67
C GLU A 423 -9.79 -24.26 -3.12
N VAL A 424 -9.15 -23.24 -3.72
CA VAL A 424 -9.36 -21.82 -3.34
C VAL A 424 -10.82 -21.40 -3.56
N THR A 425 -11.44 -21.84 -4.67
CA THR A 425 -12.84 -21.57 -4.98
C THR A 425 -13.78 -22.21 -3.95
N ASP A 426 -13.55 -23.48 -3.61
CA ASP A 426 -14.29 -24.19 -2.56
C ASP A 426 -14.10 -23.54 -1.19
N TRP A 427 -12.87 -23.14 -0.86
CA TRP A 427 -12.58 -22.48 0.39
C TRP A 427 -13.33 -21.16 0.52
N ILE A 428 -13.28 -20.29 -0.50
CA ILE A 428 -13.96 -18.99 -0.50
C ILE A 428 -15.49 -19.17 -0.43
N TRP A 429 -16.02 -20.16 -1.16
CA TRP A 429 -17.45 -20.48 -1.09
C TRP A 429 -17.89 -20.90 0.31
N ASN A 430 -17.12 -21.78 0.97
CA ASN A 430 -17.46 -22.33 2.28
C ASN A 430 -17.19 -21.35 3.43
N ASN A 431 -16.23 -20.43 3.28
CA ASN A 431 -15.80 -19.48 4.31
C ASN A 431 -16.25 -18.03 4.05
N TRP A 432 -17.20 -17.81 3.13
CA TRP A 432 -17.64 -16.47 2.67
C TRP A 432 -17.84 -15.45 3.80
N ASP A 433 -18.56 -15.80 4.87
CA ASP A 433 -18.85 -14.92 6.02
C ASP A 433 -17.63 -14.52 6.86
N SER A 434 -16.47 -15.15 6.65
CA SER A 434 -15.20 -14.77 7.29
C SER A 434 -14.38 -13.76 6.47
N ILE A 435 -14.72 -13.59 5.18
CA ILE A 435 -14.00 -12.76 4.22
C ILE A 435 -14.61 -11.36 4.18
N VAL A 436 -13.76 -10.34 4.08
CA VAL A 436 -14.14 -8.94 3.82
C VAL A 436 -13.52 -8.44 2.52
N GLY A 437 -12.20 -8.43 2.40
CA GLY A 437 -11.51 -8.10 1.14
C GLY A 437 -10.19 -8.83 1.04
N ILE A 438 -10.01 -9.62 -0.02
CA ILE A 438 -8.81 -10.38 -0.31
C ILE A 438 -8.43 -10.18 -1.79
N THR A 439 -7.14 -10.12 -2.08
CA THR A 439 -6.62 -10.18 -3.45
C THR A 439 -6.11 -11.59 -3.71
N LEU A 440 -6.37 -12.15 -4.90
CA LEU A 440 -5.80 -13.41 -5.35
C LEU A 440 -4.88 -13.11 -6.55
N LEU A 441 -3.72 -13.76 -6.62
CA LEU A 441 -2.75 -13.55 -7.68
C LEU A 441 -2.21 -14.89 -8.19
N ALA A 442 -2.21 -15.08 -9.51
CA ALA A 442 -1.62 -16.28 -10.11
C ALA A 442 -0.09 -16.28 -9.95
N ASP A 443 0.44 -17.30 -9.26
CA ASP A 443 1.88 -17.53 -9.16
C ASP A 443 2.39 -18.17 -10.47
N ASN A 444 2.95 -17.31 -11.33
CA ASN A 444 3.44 -17.69 -12.65
C ASN A 444 4.95 -18.00 -12.68
N GLY A 445 5.65 -18.00 -11.53
CA GLY A 445 7.09 -18.32 -11.43
C GLY A 445 8.02 -17.50 -12.34
N GLY A 446 7.60 -16.29 -12.74
CA GLY A 446 8.22 -15.55 -13.84
C GLY A 446 9.62 -15.01 -13.52
N VAL A 447 10.65 -15.59 -14.15
CA VAL A 447 12.04 -15.12 -14.04
C VAL A 447 12.33 -14.01 -15.05
N TYR A 448 12.85 -12.88 -14.59
CA TYR A 448 13.33 -11.78 -15.43
C TYR A 448 14.63 -11.16 -14.88
N PRO A 449 15.47 -10.51 -15.72
CA PRO A 449 16.70 -9.90 -15.22
C PRO A 449 16.44 -8.83 -14.15
N LEU A 450 17.26 -8.81 -13.11
CA LEU A 450 17.17 -7.89 -11.97
C LEU A 450 15.81 -7.92 -11.24
N MET A 451 15.33 -9.11 -10.91
CA MET A 451 14.14 -9.27 -10.05
C MET A 451 14.32 -8.52 -8.72
N PRO A 452 13.26 -7.86 -8.18
CA PRO A 452 13.30 -7.18 -6.88
C PRO A 452 13.66 -8.09 -5.71
N TYR A 453 13.37 -9.39 -5.83
CA TYR A 453 13.73 -10.46 -4.91
C TYR A 453 14.32 -11.63 -5.70
N GLU A 454 15.40 -12.22 -5.20
CA GLU A 454 16.06 -13.38 -5.80
C GLU A 454 16.59 -14.28 -4.68
N GLU A 455 16.13 -15.53 -4.61
CA GLU A 455 16.57 -16.49 -3.59
C GLU A 455 18.03 -16.90 -3.85
N ILE A 456 18.83 -16.97 -2.78
CA ILE A 456 20.24 -17.33 -2.82
C ILE A 456 20.56 -18.36 -1.74
N SER A 457 21.71 -19.02 -1.82
CA SER A 457 22.16 -19.92 -0.75
C SER A 457 22.74 -19.17 0.45
N GLU A 458 22.89 -19.86 1.58
CA GLU A 458 23.54 -19.29 2.77
C GLU A 458 25.02 -18.93 2.50
N GLU A 459 25.71 -19.72 1.68
CA GLU A 459 27.09 -19.47 1.27
C GLU A 459 27.20 -18.17 0.45
N GLU A 460 26.30 -17.97 -0.52
CA GLU A 460 26.26 -16.74 -1.32
C GLU A 460 25.88 -15.53 -0.45
N TYR A 461 24.91 -15.65 0.46
CA TYR A 461 24.59 -14.60 1.42
C TYR A 461 25.81 -14.19 2.25
N ASN A 462 26.51 -15.17 2.83
CA ASN A 462 27.69 -14.93 3.65
C ASN A 462 28.85 -14.31 2.84
N LEU A 463 29.02 -14.72 1.57
CA LEU A 463 29.98 -14.12 0.65
C LEU A 463 29.68 -12.63 0.43
N ARG A 464 28.44 -12.28 0.03
CA ARG A 464 28.06 -10.89 -0.24
C ARG A 464 28.20 -10.00 0.99
N VAL A 465 27.79 -10.48 2.16
CA VAL A 465 27.90 -9.73 3.42
C VAL A 465 29.37 -9.50 3.80
N ALA A 466 30.27 -10.45 3.55
CA ALA A 466 31.71 -10.29 3.82
C ALA A 466 32.39 -9.29 2.88
N GLU A 467 31.89 -9.12 1.64
CA GLU A 467 32.39 -8.13 0.68
C GLU A 467 31.94 -6.70 0.98
N MET A 468 30.79 -6.54 1.66
CA MET A 468 30.19 -5.24 1.99
C MET A 468 30.84 -4.60 3.21
N LYS A 469 31.29 -3.35 3.04
CA LYS A 469 31.73 -2.51 4.16
C LYS A 469 30.53 -1.75 4.74
N PRO A 470 30.54 -1.36 6.03
CA PRO A 470 29.53 -0.46 6.59
C PRO A 470 29.51 0.88 5.85
N LEU A 471 28.32 1.42 5.56
CA LEU A 471 28.18 2.78 5.05
C LEU A 471 28.58 3.78 6.13
N ASN A 472 29.46 4.72 5.78
CA ASN A 472 29.80 5.82 6.66
C ASN A 472 28.76 6.94 6.51
N LEU A 473 27.59 6.78 7.14
CA LEU A 473 26.48 7.75 7.13
C LEU A 473 26.75 8.97 8.03
N ASN A 474 27.93 9.57 7.90
CA ASN A 474 28.32 10.77 8.63
C ASN A 474 27.58 12.02 8.12
N LYS A 475 27.56 13.09 8.93
CA LYS A 475 26.80 14.33 8.66
C LYS A 475 27.07 14.94 7.28
N THR A 476 28.23 14.68 6.68
CA THR A 476 28.61 15.19 5.36
C THR A 476 27.79 14.60 4.20
N ILE A 477 27.12 13.46 4.39
CA ILE A 477 26.14 12.95 3.42
C ILE A 477 24.82 13.70 3.55
N PHE A 478 24.37 13.97 4.78
CA PHE A 478 23.23 14.86 5.00
C PHE A 478 23.51 16.26 4.42
N SER A 479 24.73 16.78 4.50
CA SER A 479 25.06 18.07 3.87
C SER A 479 25.13 18.02 2.33
N LEU A 480 25.20 16.84 1.71
CA LEU A 480 25.01 16.66 0.26
C LEU A 480 23.53 16.54 -0.14
N PHE A 481 22.65 16.33 0.85
CA PHE A 481 21.19 16.49 0.68
C PHE A 481 20.73 17.92 1.02
N THR A 482 21.48 18.72 1.79
CA THR A 482 21.05 20.08 2.19
C THR A 482 21.22 21.16 1.14
N ASP A 483 21.93 20.93 0.03
CA ASP A 483 21.92 21.93 -1.07
C ASP A 483 20.49 22.11 -1.67
N ASP A 484 19.57 21.16 -1.43
CA ASP A 484 18.12 21.25 -1.73
C ASP A 484 17.23 21.58 -0.51
N PHE A 485 17.78 21.63 0.72
CA PHE A 485 17.04 22.04 1.93
C PHE A 485 17.60 23.34 2.49
N VAL A 486 16.87 24.43 2.25
CA VAL A 486 17.18 25.78 2.75
C VAL A 486 17.62 25.76 4.22
N ASP A 487 18.70 26.50 4.51
CA ASP A 487 19.31 26.67 5.83
C ASP A 487 18.33 27.26 6.86
N ASP A 488 17.50 26.41 7.48
CA ASP A 488 16.63 26.77 8.61
C ASP A 488 17.46 26.93 9.90
N ALA A 489 18.21 28.03 9.95
CA ALA A 489 18.96 28.49 11.14
C ALA A 489 18.06 28.76 12.37
N GLU A 490 16.73 28.74 12.21
CA GLU A 490 15.73 28.99 13.25
C GLU A 490 15.73 27.92 14.37
N CYS A 491 16.16 26.69 14.10
CA CYS A 491 16.16 25.60 15.08
C CYS A 491 17.25 25.75 16.18
N SER A 492 18.12 26.76 16.06
CA SER A 492 19.23 27.03 17.00
C SER A 492 18.81 27.49 18.40
N THR A 493 17.54 27.87 18.60
CA THR A 493 17.04 28.47 19.86
C THR A 493 16.27 27.50 20.77
N GLY A 494 15.99 26.27 20.32
CA GLY A 494 15.30 25.25 21.12
C GLY A 494 13.79 25.50 21.35
N VAL A 495 13.19 26.44 20.63
CA VAL A 495 11.75 26.73 20.66
C VAL A 495 11.19 26.60 19.25
N CYS A 496 10.25 25.68 19.03
CA CYS A 496 9.49 25.68 17.77
C CYS A 496 8.59 26.93 17.75
N PRO A 497 8.66 27.77 16.70
CA PRO A 497 7.68 28.83 16.52
C PRO A 497 6.29 28.23 16.28
N VAL A 498 5.27 28.83 16.87
CA VAL A 498 3.87 28.53 16.54
C VAL A 498 3.62 29.07 15.13
N ARG A 499 3.21 28.19 14.22
CA ARG A 499 2.58 28.55 12.94
C ARG A 499 1.11 28.18 13.02
#